data_AF-A0A4Q3UZ27-F1
#
_entry.id   AF-A0A4Q3UZ27-F1
#
_cell.length_a   1.000
_cell.length_b   1.000
_cell.length_c   1.000
_cell.angle_alpha   90.00
_cell.angle_beta   90.00
_cell.angle_gamma   90.00
#
_symmetry.space_group_name_H-M   'P 1'
#
loop_
_entity.id
_entity.type
_entity.pdbx_description
1 polymer ?
#
loop_
_entity_poly.entity_id
_entity_poly.type
_entity_poly.pdbx_seq_one_letter_code
_entity_poly.pdbx_strand_id
1 'polypeptide(L)'
;GTPRFLKMMLEAEDGSRLAMTDGRRLARLWLGESPEADRRVSALGRDAYDDLPTVAELQVMFGRSSAPIKALLLAQDRLTGIGNWIADEVLFRAGIYPGKRAKEMSEEEFARLHAAIEGVLAHAVRVEANYEHFPQEWLFHHRWGGGKGAERIGEHEIVRETIGGRTTAWVPSLQR
;
A
#
# COMPACT_ATOMS: atom_id res chain seq x y z
N GLY A 1 17.84 -11.80 25.84
CA GLY A 1 17.90 -13.06 25.04
C GLY A 1 17.84 -12.74 23.57
N THR A 2 18.22 -13.68 22.69
CA THR A 2 18.19 -13.49 21.23
C THR A 2 16.74 -13.55 20.70
N PRO A 3 16.28 -12.55 19.92
CA PRO A 3 14.92 -12.57 19.37
C PRO A 3 14.66 -13.78 18.45
N ARG A 4 13.43 -14.32 18.52
CA ARG A 4 12.98 -15.35 17.58
C ARG A 4 12.98 -14.78 16.15
N PHE A 5 13.44 -15.58 15.19
CA PHE A 5 13.55 -15.22 13.77
C PHE A 5 14.56 -14.10 13.44
N LEU A 6 15.54 -13.86 14.31
CA LEU A 6 16.62 -12.90 14.06
C LEU A 6 17.32 -13.12 12.71
N LYS A 7 17.62 -12.01 12.01
CA LYS A 7 18.43 -11.96 10.79
C LYS A 7 19.69 -11.13 10.95
N MET A 8 19.58 -10.01 11.64
CA MET A 8 20.68 -9.08 11.93
C MET A 8 20.45 -8.45 13.30
N MET A 9 21.52 -8.31 14.06
CA MET A 9 21.56 -7.53 15.30
C MET A 9 22.75 -6.58 15.20
N LEU A 10 22.53 -5.31 15.50
CA LEU A 10 23.58 -4.33 15.73
C LEU A 10 23.58 -4.00 17.22
N GLU A 11 24.77 -3.89 17.80
CA GLU A 11 24.98 -3.49 19.20
C GLU A 11 25.89 -2.27 19.21
N ALA A 12 25.41 -1.19 19.84
CA ALA A 12 26.16 0.04 20.01
C ALA A 12 27.08 -0.04 21.24
N GLU A 13 28.05 0.86 21.33
CA GLU A 13 29.03 0.89 22.43
C GLU A 13 28.39 1.14 23.80
N ASP A 14 27.25 1.82 23.84
CA ASP A 14 26.45 2.06 25.05
C ASP A 14 25.63 0.83 25.49
N GLY A 15 25.71 -0.28 24.73
CA GLY A 15 24.96 -1.51 24.96
C GLY A 15 23.56 -1.53 24.36
N SER A 16 23.11 -0.46 23.70
CA SER A 16 21.85 -0.42 22.96
C SER A 16 21.88 -1.39 21.79
N ARG A 17 20.74 -2.02 21.47
CA ARG A 17 20.66 -3.06 20.44
C ARG A 17 19.52 -2.82 19.46
N LEU A 18 19.81 -2.99 18.17
CA LEU A 18 18.85 -2.96 17.08
C LEU A 18 18.74 -4.36 16.45
N ALA A 19 17.54 -4.93 16.42
CA ALA A 19 17.28 -6.25 15.87
C ALA A 19 16.38 -6.20 14.64
N MET A 20 16.79 -6.82 13.54
CA MET A 20 15.90 -7.15 12.43
C MET A 20 15.49 -8.63 12.49
N THR A 21 14.20 -8.89 12.61
CA THR A 21 13.63 -10.25 12.58
C THR A 21 12.80 -10.46 11.32
N ASP A 22 12.82 -11.68 10.77
CA ASP A 22 11.99 -12.04 9.61
C ASP A 22 11.60 -13.52 9.66
N GLY A 23 10.40 -13.79 10.16
CA GLY A 23 9.86 -15.14 10.31
C GLY A 23 9.54 -15.83 8.98
N ARG A 24 9.33 -15.06 7.90
CA ARG A 24 8.97 -15.61 6.58
C ARG A 24 10.15 -15.71 5.62
N ARG A 25 11.32 -15.16 5.98
CA ARG A 25 12.55 -15.17 5.17
C ARG A 25 12.40 -14.47 3.81
N LEU A 26 11.55 -13.45 3.76
CA LEU A 26 11.28 -12.65 2.57
C LEU A 26 12.10 -11.35 2.52
N ALA A 27 12.58 -10.87 3.66
CA ALA A 27 13.43 -9.68 3.73
C ALA A 27 14.80 -9.95 3.09
N ARG A 28 15.46 -8.86 2.71
CA ARG A 28 16.82 -8.86 2.18
C ARG A 28 17.60 -7.75 2.87
N LEU A 29 18.87 -8.02 3.12
CA LEU A 29 19.83 -7.07 3.68
C LEU A 29 20.99 -6.97 2.70
N TRP A 30 21.38 -5.75 2.39
CA TRP A 30 22.49 -5.46 1.50
C TRP A 30 23.42 -4.45 2.17
N LEU A 31 24.71 -4.62 1.92
CA LEU A 31 25.74 -3.69 2.35
C LEU A 31 26.43 -3.16 1.10
N GLY A 32 26.50 -1.85 0.98
CA GLY A 32 27.05 -1.13 -0.17
C GLY A 32 27.52 0.26 0.25
N GLU A 33 27.92 1.07 -0.72
CA GLU A 33 28.44 2.43 -0.48
C GLU A 33 27.37 3.35 0.12
N SER A 34 26.22 3.46 -0.53
CA SER A 34 25.03 4.14 -0.01
C SER A 34 23.76 3.51 -0.58
N PRO A 35 22.59 3.69 0.06
CA PRO A 35 21.31 3.30 -0.52
C PRO A 35 21.07 3.89 -1.91
N GLU A 36 21.39 5.16 -2.12
CA GLU A 36 21.11 5.90 -3.38
C GLU A 36 21.94 5.39 -4.56
N ALA A 37 23.15 4.86 -4.31
CA ALA A 37 23.98 4.23 -5.33
C ALA A 37 23.45 2.84 -5.75
N ASP A 38 22.56 2.24 -4.96
CA ASP A 38 22.01 0.92 -5.22
C ASP A 38 20.83 0.99 -6.20
N ARG A 39 20.95 0.28 -7.34
CA ARG A 39 19.89 0.19 -8.35
C ARG A 39 18.54 -0.27 -7.80
N ARG A 40 18.51 -1.04 -6.71
CA ARG A 40 17.27 -1.51 -6.08
C ARG A 40 16.49 -0.38 -5.40
N VAL A 41 17.19 0.66 -4.98
CA VAL A 41 16.62 1.86 -4.34
C VAL A 41 16.46 2.96 -5.39
N SER A 42 17.47 3.22 -6.23
CA SER A 42 17.40 4.29 -7.24
C SER A 42 16.44 4.01 -8.40
N ALA A 43 16.00 2.76 -8.57
CA ALA A 43 14.94 2.41 -9.53
C ALA A 43 13.52 2.51 -8.94
N LEU A 44 13.37 2.89 -7.66
CA LEU A 44 12.05 3.17 -7.10
C LEU A 44 11.48 4.44 -7.72
N GLY A 45 10.16 4.46 -7.87
CA GLY A 45 9.42 5.66 -8.27
C GLY A 45 9.35 6.68 -7.13
N ARG A 46 8.54 7.72 -7.33
CA ARG A 46 8.30 8.75 -6.30
C ARG A 46 7.69 8.13 -5.06
N ASP A 47 8.04 8.64 -3.88
CA ASP A 47 7.49 8.17 -2.61
C ASP A 47 6.04 8.64 -2.47
N ALA A 48 5.11 7.72 -2.15
CA ALA A 48 3.70 8.06 -2.10
C ALA A 48 3.29 8.97 -0.93
N TYR A 49 4.15 9.14 0.07
CA TYR A 49 3.89 9.98 1.24
C TYR A 49 4.65 11.31 1.16
N ASP A 50 5.97 11.25 1.01
CA ASP A 50 6.83 12.45 1.06
C ASP A 50 6.89 13.21 -0.28
N ASP A 51 6.62 12.53 -1.40
CA ASP A 51 6.72 13.09 -2.75
C ASP A 51 5.54 12.67 -3.65
N LEU A 52 4.33 12.72 -3.10
CA LEU A 52 3.13 12.33 -3.81
C LEU A 52 2.94 13.18 -5.09
N PRO A 53 2.83 12.57 -6.28
CA PRO A 53 2.58 13.31 -7.51
C PRO A 53 1.24 14.02 -7.48
N THR A 54 1.20 15.23 -8.05
CA THR A 54 -0.06 15.96 -8.24
C THR A 54 -1.07 15.14 -9.05
N VAL A 55 -2.35 15.49 -8.98
CA VAL A 55 -3.42 14.82 -9.76
C VAL A 55 -3.06 14.73 -11.25
N ALA A 56 -2.56 15.82 -11.84
CA ALA A 56 -2.17 15.86 -13.25
C ALA A 56 -0.96 14.95 -13.56
N GLU A 57 0.04 14.91 -12.68
CA GLU A 57 1.17 14.01 -12.83
C GLU A 57 0.74 12.54 -12.70
N LEU A 58 -0.14 12.23 -11.75
CA LEU A 58 -0.68 10.89 -11.55
C LEU A 58 -1.46 10.40 -12.79
N GLN A 59 -2.25 11.30 -13.40
CA GLN A 59 -2.93 11.05 -14.67
C GLN A 59 -1.94 10.77 -15.80
N VAL A 60 -0.86 11.54 -15.92
CA VAL A 60 0.17 11.30 -16.94
C VAL A 60 0.87 9.95 -16.71
N MET A 61 1.17 9.61 -15.45
CA MET A 61 1.85 8.37 -15.07
C MET A 61 1.01 7.12 -15.35
N PHE A 62 -0.30 7.17 -15.12
CA PHE A 62 -1.18 5.98 -15.16
C PHE A 62 -2.22 5.99 -16.27
N GLY A 63 -2.73 7.15 -16.66
CA GLY A 63 -3.93 7.33 -17.51
C GLY A 63 -3.81 6.83 -18.95
N ARG A 64 -2.64 6.35 -19.38
CA ARG A 64 -2.47 5.67 -20.69
C ARG A 64 -2.41 4.14 -20.58
N SER A 65 -2.34 3.60 -19.36
CA SER A 65 -2.14 2.19 -19.12
C SER A 65 -3.43 1.38 -19.27
N SER A 66 -3.35 0.24 -19.95
CA SER A 66 -4.41 -0.77 -19.97
C SER A 66 -4.40 -1.70 -18.76
N ALA A 67 -3.44 -1.55 -17.85
CA ALA A 67 -3.37 -2.34 -16.63
C ALA A 67 -4.45 -1.90 -15.62
N PRO A 68 -4.91 -2.82 -14.75
CA PRO A 68 -5.73 -2.48 -13.59
C PRO A 68 -5.08 -1.40 -12.72
N ILE A 69 -5.86 -0.42 -12.25
CA ILE A 69 -5.35 0.66 -11.40
C ILE A 69 -4.67 0.14 -10.14
N LYS A 70 -5.20 -0.92 -9.51
CA LYS A 70 -4.55 -1.54 -8.36
C LYS A 70 -3.15 -2.06 -8.68
N ALA A 71 -2.95 -2.63 -9.87
CA ALA A 71 -1.64 -3.13 -10.26
C ALA A 71 -0.63 -1.99 -10.42
N LEU A 72 -1.07 -0.83 -10.89
CA LEU A 72 -0.23 0.37 -11.02
C LEU A 72 0.13 0.98 -9.66
N LEU A 73 -0.82 1.00 -8.71
CA LEU A 73 -0.53 1.45 -7.34
C LEU A 73 0.49 0.57 -6.62
N LEU A 74 0.62 -0.69 -7.00
CA LEU A 74 1.60 -1.61 -6.43
C LEU A 74 2.96 -1.59 -7.16
N ALA A 75 3.07 -0.86 -8.27
CA ALA A 75 4.26 -0.78 -9.10
C ALA A 75 5.28 0.16 -8.46
N GLN A 76 6.23 -0.42 -7.71
CA GLN A 76 7.22 0.32 -6.91
C GLN A 76 8.18 1.17 -7.76
N ASP A 77 8.32 0.88 -9.05
CA ASP A 77 9.09 1.65 -10.03
C ASP A 77 8.35 2.92 -10.51
N ARG A 78 7.05 3.04 -10.20
CA ARG A 78 6.22 4.21 -10.54
C ARG A 78 5.89 5.04 -9.33
N LEU A 79 5.34 4.40 -8.30
CA LEU A 79 4.94 5.01 -7.04
C LEU A 79 5.26 4.03 -5.92
N THR A 80 6.23 4.35 -5.07
CA THR A 80 6.70 3.45 -4.01
C THR A 80 6.01 3.71 -2.68
N GLY A 81 6.02 2.73 -1.78
CA GLY A 81 5.41 2.82 -0.45
C GLY A 81 3.98 2.29 -0.36
N ILE A 82 3.25 2.18 -1.48
CA ILE A 82 1.90 1.60 -1.48
C ILE A 82 1.97 0.06 -1.53
N GLY A 83 1.50 -0.55 -0.44
CA GLY A 83 1.31 -2.00 -0.30
C GLY A 83 -0.13 -2.46 -0.54
N ASN A 84 -0.36 -3.77 -0.42
CA ASN A 84 -1.65 -4.39 -0.78
C ASN A 84 -2.86 -3.86 -0.01
N TRP A 85 -2.72 -3.59 1.30
CA TRP A 85 -3.83 -3.07 2.08
C TRP A 85 -4.12 -1.61 1.78
N ILE A 86 -3.07 -0.80 1.56
CA ILE A 86 -3.19 0.63 1.24
C ILE A 86 -3.90 0.76 -0.10
N ALA A 87 -3.48 -0.02 -1.11
CA ALA A 87 -4.11 -0.03 -2.42
C ALA A 87 -5.62 -0.35 -2.33
N ASP A 88 -6.02 -1.35 -1.54
CA ASP A 88 -7.43 -1.67 -1.33
C ASP A 88 -8.17 -0.52 -0.63
N GLU A 89 -7.57 0.07 0.41
CA GLU A 89 -8.17 1.14 1.21
C GLU A 89 -8.38 2.42 0.40
N VAL A 90 -7.38 2.86 -0.37
CA VAL A 90 -7.48 4.09 -1.16
C VAL A 90 -8.48 3.95 -2.31
N LEU A 91 -8.56 2.77 -2.93
CA LEU A 91 -9.53 2.48 -3.99
C LEU A 91 -10.95 2.37 -3.43
N PHE A 92 -11.11 1.79 -2.24
CA PHE A 92 -12.38 1.77 -1.52
C PHE A 92 -12.86 3.19 -1.21
N ARG A 93 -11.99 4.02 -0.62
CA ARG A 93 -12.30 5.42 -0.29
C ARG A 93 -12.56 6.29 -1.51
N ALA A 94 -11.89 6.01 -2.63
CA ALA A 94 -12.12 6.72 -3.89
C ALA A 94 -13.37 6.23 -4.65
N GLY A 95 -13.97 5.11 -4.24
CA GLY A 95 -15.12 4.50 -4.91
C GLY A 95 -14.76 3.91 -6.28
N ILE A 96 -13.53 3.42 -6.46
CA ILE A 96 -13.00 2.95 -7.74
C ILE A 96 -12.85 1.43 -7.73
N TYR A 97 -13.38 0.75 -8.73
CA TYR A 97 -13.17 -0.69 -8.92
C TYR A 97 -11.67 -1.00 -9.09
N PRO A 98 -11.04 -1.87 -8.29
CA PRO A 98 -9.60 -2.11 -8.37
C PRO A 98 -9.11 -2.69 -9.70
N GLY A 99 -10.00 -3.38 -10.41
CA GLY A 99 -9.74 -3.95 -11.73
C GLY A 99 -9.92 -2.96 -12.88
N LYS A 100 -10.42 -1.74 -12.61
CA LYS A 100 -10.65 -0.72 -13.63
C LYS A 100 -9.33 -0.38 -14.33
N ARG A 101 -9.34 -0.35 -15.66
CA ARG A 101 -8.14 0.00 -16.42
C ARG A 101 -7.88 1.48 -16.23
N ALA A 102 -6.63 1.85 -15.95
CA ALA A 102 -6.31 3.25 -15.66
C ALA A 102 -6.63 4.20 -16.83
N LYS A 103 -6.53 3.72 -18.08
CA LYS A 103 -6.95 4.47 -19.28
C LYS A 103 -8.45 4.74 -19.41
N GLU A 104 -9.27 4.07 -18.60
CA GLU A 104 -10.73 4.24 -18.57
C GLU A 104 -11.15 5.11 -17.37
N MET A 105 -10.19 5.62 -16.59
CA MET A 105 -10.47 6.48 -15.45
C MET A 105 -10.69 7.93 -15.89
N SER A 106 -11.67 8.60 -15.26
CA SER A 106 -11.91 10.03 -15.48
C SER A 106 -10.95 10.90 -14.66
N GLU A 107 -10.91 12.21 -14.98
CA GLU A 107 -10.09 13.15 -14.22
C GLU A 107 -10.54 13.24 -12.76
N GLU A 108 -11.85 13.21 -12.51
CA GLU A 108 -12.43 13.22 -11.17
C GLU A 108 -12.08 11.94 -10.40
N GLU A 109 -11.96 10.80 -11.07
CA GLU A 109 -11.52 9.56 -10.44
C GLU A 109 -10.06 9.65 -9.99
N PHE A 110 -9.18 10.22 -10.81
CA PHE A 110 -7.81 10.50 -10.39
C PHE A 110 -7.74 11.50 -9.22
N ALA A 111 -8.58 12.53 -9.22
CA ALA A 111 -8.65 13.48 -8.11
C ALA A 111 -9.08 12.81 -6.79
N ARG A 112 -10.12 11.96 -6.83
CA ARG A 112 -10.56 11.18 -5.66
C ARG A 112 -9.50 10.19 -5.19
N LEU A 113 -8.83 9.50 -6.13
CA LEU A 113 -7.75 8.57 -5.81
C LEU A 113 -6.58 9.29 -5.12
N HIS A 114 -6.15 10.44 -5.65
CA HIS A 114 -5.09 11.25 -5.05
C HIS A 114 -5.45 11.65 -3.62
N ALA A 115 -6.63 12.24 -3.41
CA ALA A 115 -7.08 12.65 -2.08
C ALA A 115 -7.17 11.46 -1.11
N ALA A 116 -7.58 10.28 -1.60
CA ALA A 116 -7.62 9.06 -0.80
C ALA A 116 -6.21 8.56 -0.42
N ILE A 117 -5.23 8.61 -1.33
CA ILE A 117 -3.83 8.23 -1.05
C ILE A 117 -3.26 9.14 0.04
N GLU A 118 -3.37 10.46 -0.15
CA GLU A 118 -2.88 11.46 0.79
C GLU A 118 -3.51 11.25 2.19
N GLY A 119 -4.84 11.14 2.26
CA GLY A 119 -5.55 10.99 3.52
C GLY A 119 -5.25 9.68 4.27
N VAL A 120 -5.18 8.56 3.55
CA VAL A 120 -4.88 7.24 4.16
C VAL A 120 -3.46 7.19 4.67
N LEU A 121 -2.48 7.65 3.89
CA LEU A 121 -1.08 7.64 4.30
C LEU A 121 -0.83 8.62 5.46
N ALA A 122 -1.37 9.84 5.38
CA ALA A 122 -1.28 10.81 6.47
C ALA A 122 -1.87 10.29 7.79
N HIS A 123 -3.02 9.62 7.74
CA HIS A 123 -3.58 9.00 8.95
C HIS A 123 -2.70 7.87 9.46
N ALA A 124 -2.28 6.95 8.57
CA ALA A 124 -1.49 5.80 8.95
C ALA A 124 -0.14 6.20 9.58
N VAL A 125 0.55 7.20 9.02
CA VAL A 125 1.79 7.75 9.57
C VAL A 125 1.54 8.46 10.89
N ARG A 126 0.49 9.28 11.00
CA ARG A 126 0.15 10.00 12.24
C ARG A 126 -0.07 9.09 13.44
N VAL A 127 -0.61 7.89 13.22
CA VAL A 127 -0.80 6.89 14.29
C VAL A 127 0.32 5.85 14.35
N GLU A 128 1.47 6.14 13.74
CA GLU A 128 2.67 5.28 13.74
C GLU A 128 2.40 3.86 13.23
N ALA A 129 1.50 3.74 12.26
CA ALA A 129 1.00 2.47 11.73
C ALA A 129 0.38 1.54 12.80
N ASN A 130 -0.01 2.06 13.97
CA ASN A 130 -0.82 1.32 14.93
C ASN A 130 -2.24 1.18 14.38
N TYR A 131 -2.53 0.01 13.82
CA TYR A 131 -3.81 -0.26 13.18
C TYR A 131 -5.01 -0.23 14.14
N GLU A 132 -4.79 -0.36 15.46
CA GLU A 132 -5.86 -0.23 16.45
C GLU A 132 -6.46 1.19 16.45
N HIS A 133 -5.69 2.18 15.98
CA HIS A 133 -6.09 3.56 15.83
C HIS A 133 -6.52 3.92 14.39
N PHE A 134 -6.64 2.93 13.50
CA PHE A 134 -7.30 3.16 12.21
C PHE A 134 -8.81 3.28 12.41
N PRO A 135 -9.51 4.21 11.73
CA PRO A 135 -10.95 4.35 11.82
C PRO A 135 -11.67 3.04 11.53
N GLN A 136 -12.73 2.75 12.29
CA GLN A 136 -13.40 1.45 12.28
C GLN A 136 -14.12 1.14 10.96
N GLU A 137 -14.46 2.19 10.22
CA GLU A 137 -15.03 2.12 8.87
C GLU A 137 -13.99 1.86 7.78
N TRP A 138 -12.70 1.76 8.11
CA TRP A 138 -11.68 1.40 7.12
C TRP A 138 -11.87 -0.03 6.67
N LEU A 139 -11.77 -0.23 5.35
CA LEU A 139 -11.78 -1.57 4.75
C LEU A 139 -10.66 -2.45 5.33
N PHE A 140 -9.57 -1.85 5.81
CA PHE A 140 -8.48 -2.51 6.53
C PHE A 140 -8.97 -3.49 7.61
N HIS A 141 -9.97 -3.13 8.41
CA HIS A 141 -10.46 -4.01 9.49
C HIS A 141 -11.25 -5.20 8.98
N HIS A 142 -11.81 -5.11 7.77
CA HIS A 142 -12.72 -6.11 7.22
C HIS A 142 -12.09 -6.96 6.12
N ARG A 143 -11.07 -6.45 5.42
CA ARG A 143 -10.50 -7.03 4.19
C ARG A 143 -9.85 -8.41 4.34
N TRP A 144 -9.48 -8.81 5.54
CA TRP A 144 -8.78 -10.07 5.78
C TRP A 144 -9.66 -11.27 5.42
N GLY A 145 -9.06 -12.41 5.09
CA GLY A 145 -9.80 -13.66 4.90
C GLY A 145 -9.85 -14.48 6.19
N GLY A 146 -10.74 -15.48 6.23
CA GLY A 146 -10.92 -16.36 7.38
C GLY A 146 -11.44 -15.61 8.62
N GLY A 147 -11.24 -16.17 9.81
CA GLY A 147 -11.78 -15.62 11.07
C GLY A 147 -11.25 -14.25 11.52
N LYS A 148 -10.44 -13.57 10.69
CA LYS A 148 -9.93 -12.21 10.94
C LYS A 148 -10.61 -11.14 10.08
N GLY A 149 -11.46 -11.54 9.13
CA GLY A 149 -12.18 -10.63 8.25
C GLY A 149 -13.66 -10.55 8.58
N ALA A 150 -14.36 -9.74 7.79
CA ALA A 150 -15.82 -9.70 7.76
C ALA A 150 -16.32 -9.89 6.33
N GLU A 151 -17.47 -10.55 6.14
CA GLU A 151 -18.05 -10.67 4.81
C GLU A 151 -18.73 -9.39 4.33
N ARG A 152 -18.90 -8.41 5.23
CA ARG A 152 -19.59 -7.16 4.96
C ARG A 152 -18.96 -5.98 5.69
N ILE A 153 -19.15 -4.79 5.12
CA ILE A 153 -19.00 -3.50 5.80
C ILE A 153 -20.36 -2.79 5.80
N GLY A 154 -20.96 -2.65 6.97
CA GLY A 154 -22.37 -2.26 7.09
C GLY A 154 -23.27 -3.24 6.32
N GLU A 155 -24.05 -2.74 5.37
CA GLU A 155 -24.94 -3.54 4.52
C GLU A 155 -24.26 -4.06 3.24
N HIS A 156 -23.02 -3.63 2.98
CA HIS A 156 -22.33 -3.88 1.72
C HIS A 156 -21.45 -5.12 1.79
N GLU A 157 -21.56 -6.00 0.79
CA GLU A 157 -20.75 -7.20 0.66
C GLU A 157 -19.30 -6.89 0.26
N ILE A 158 -18.35 -7.60 0.87
CA ILE A 158 -16.93 -7.54 0.53
C ILE A 158 -16.58 -8.73 -0.36
N VAL A 159 -16.12 -8.45 -1.57
CA VAL A 159 -15.58 -9.45 -2.49
C VAL A 159 -14.07 -9.54 -2.30
N ARG A 160 -13.55 -10.78 -2.29
CA ARG A 160 -12.11 -11.07 -2.27
C ARG A 160 -11.74 -11.89 -3.49
N GLU A 161 -10.98 -11.29 -4.40
CA GLU A 161 -10.55 -11.95 -5.63
C GLU A 161 -9.11 -11.59 -6.00
N THR A 162 -8.59 -12.20 -7.07
CA THR A 162 -7.24 -11.93 -7.54
C THR A 162 -7.26 -10.90 -8.66
N ILE A 163 -6.67 -9.72 -8.41
CA ILE A 163 -6.49 -8.66 -9.40
C ILE A 163 -4.99 -8.35 -9.48
N GLY A 164 -4.43 -8.40 -10.69
CA GLY A 164 -2.98 -8.18 -10.88
C GLY A 164 -2.11 -9.18 -10.10
N GLY A 165 -2.58 -10.41 -9.90
CA GLY A 165 -1.86 -11.45 -9.14
C GLY A 165 -1.84 -11.25 -7.63
N ARG A 166 -2.64 -10.32 -7.08
CA ARG A 166 -2.75 -10.07 -5.65
C ARG A 166 -4.20 -10.21 -5.17
N THR A 167 -4.36 -10.83 -4.00
CA THR A 167 -5.66 -10.87 -3.32
C THR A 167 -6.11 -9.45 -2.99
N THR A 168 -7.31 -9.12 -3.42
CA THR A 168 -7.91 -7.79 -3.42
C THR A 168 -9.25 -7.87 -2.73
N ALA A 169 -9.43 -7.11 -1.65
CA ALA A 169 -10.73 -6.93 -1.05
C ALA A 169 -11.35 -5.63 -1.59
N TRP A 170 -12.62 -5.67 -1.96
CA TRP A 170 -13.34 -4.51 -2.45
C TRP A 170 -14.85 -4.69 -2.28
N VAL A 171 -15.62 -3.63 -2.46
CA VAL A 171 -17.05 -3.57 -2.18
C VAL A 171 -17.81 -3.19 -3.47
N PRO A 172 -18.43 -4.16 -4.17
CA PRO A 172 -19.02 -3.92 -5.49
C PRO A 172 -20.12 -2.87 -5.55
N SER A 173 -20.87 -2.72 -4.46
CA SER A 173 -21.94 -1.71 -4.39
C SER A 173 -21.42 -0.28 -4.20
N LEU A 174 -20.16 -0.11 -3.79
CA LEU A 174 -19.54 1.19 -3.49
C LEU A 174 -18.42 1.58 -4.48
N GLN A 175 -17.94 0.65 -5.30
CA GLN A 175 -16.81 0.85 -6.20
C GLN A 175 -17.20 0.51 -7.65
N ARG A 176 -16.96 1.44 -8.58
CA ARG A 176 -17.33 1.33 -10.01
C ARG A 176 -16.13 1.48 -10.95
#